data_AF-A0A4M3JMS9-F1
#
_entry.id   AF-A0A4M3JMS9-F1
#
_cell.length_a   1.000
_cell.length_b   1.000
_cell.length_c   1.000
_cell.angle_alpha   90.00
_cell.angle_beta   90.00
_cell.angle_gamma   90.00
#
_symmetry.space_group_name_H-M   'P 1'
#
loop_
_entity.id
_entity.type
_entity.pdbx_description
1 polymer ?
#
loop_
_entity_poly.entity_id
_entity_poly.type
_entity_poly.pdbx_seq_one_letter_code
_entity_poly.pdbx_strand_id
1 'polypeptide(L)' 'MNCTPKVRQKKSNFWGVFIMKLSYDDKVQIYELRKQGYSLEKLSNKFEINISNIRYMIKLIDR' A
#
# COMPACT_ATOMS: atom_id res chain seq x y z
N MET A 1 -26.21 -7.58 -35.19
CA MET A 1 -25.76 -8.48 -34.11
C MET A 1 -24.55 -7.84 -33.44
N ASN A 2 -24.76 -7.00 -32.42
CA ASN A 2 -23.66 -6.25 -31.81
C ASN A 2 -23.68 -6.54 -30.31
N CYS A 3 -22.97 -7.59 -29.90
CA CYS A 3 -22.78 -7.93 -28.50
C CYS A 3 -21.57 -7.13 -27.97
N THR A 4 -21.81 -6.11 -27.16
CA THR A 4 -20.75 -5.36 -26.48
C THR A 4 -20.08 -6.28 -25.45
N PRO A 5 -18.73 -6.45 -25.44
CA PRO A 5 -18.08 -7.25 -24.43
C PRO A 5 -18.19 -6.50 -23.10
N LYS A 6 -18.97 -7.06 -22.18
CA LYS A 6 -19.10 -6.57 -20.81
C LYS A 6 -17.74 -6.77 -20.14
N VAL A 7 -16.90 -5.74 -20.18
CA VAL A 7 -15.59 -5.71 -19.54
C VAL A 7 -15.81 -5.93 -18.05
N ARG A 8 -15.67 -7.18 -17.62
CA ARG A 8 -15.67 -7.57 -16.22
C ARG A 8 -14.40 -6.98 -15.62
N GLN A 9 -14.53 -5.80 -15.04
CA GLN A 9 -13.53 -5.21 -14.16
C GLN A 9 -13.22 -6.28 -13.10
N LYS A 10 -12.09 -6.98 -13.28
CA LYS A 10 -11.58 -7.92 -12.30
C LYS A 10 -11.08 -7.04 -11.16
N LYS A 11 -11.98 -6.66 -10.25
CA LYS A 11 -11.66 -5.83 -9.08
C LYS A 11 -10.53 -6.55 -8.37
N SER A 12 -9.32 -6.05 -8.55
CA SER A 12 -8.13 -6.69 -8.06
C SER A 12 -8.15 -6.52 -6.54
N ASN A 13 -8.45 -7.61 -5.84
CA ASN A 13 -8.35 -7.71 -4.38
C ASN A 13 -6.91 -7.53 -3.86
N PHE A 14 -5.99 -7.11 -4.74
CA PHE A 14 -4.61 -6.75 -4.45
C PHE A 14 -4.59 -5.84 -3.22
N TRP A 15 -5.33 -4.72 -3.26
CA TRP A 15 -5.46 -3.78 -2.15
C TRP A 15 -5.82 -4.41 -0.81
N GLY A 16 -6.78 -5.35 -0.77
CA GLY A 16 -7.23 -5.98 0.47
C GLY A 16 -6.17 -6.87 1.12
N VAL A 17 -5.38 -7.58 0.30
CA VAL A 17 -4.31 -8.48 0.78
C VAL A 17 -3.14 -7.69 1.36
N PHE A 18 -2.77 -6.56 0.76
CA PHE A 18 -1.71 -5.71 1.33
C PHE A 18 -2.15 -5.00 2.61
N ILE A 19 -3.42 -4.56 2.68
CA ILE A 19 -3.96 -3.92 3.89
C ILE A 19 -4.07 -4.94 5.04
N MET A 20 -4.38 -6.21 4.75
CA MET A 20 -4.48 -7.25 5.79
C MET A 20 -3.13 -7.70 6.35
N LYS A 21 -2.03 -7.49 5.60
CA LYS A 21 -0.68 -7.92 6.02
C LYS A 21 0.05 -6.92 6.92
N LEU A 22 -0.38 -5.65 6.97
CA LEU A 22 0.11 -4.68 7.95
C LEU A 22 -0.94 -4.43 9.05
N SER A 23 -0.50 -4.50 10.30
CA SER A 23 -1.33 -4.06 11.42
C SER A 23 -1.60 -2.55 11.33
N TYR A 24 -2.68 -2.08 11.96
CA TYR A 24 -3.02 -0.66 11.96
C TYR A 24 -1.90 0.17 12.61
N ASP A 25 -1.33 -0.33 13.71
CA ASP A 25 -0.24 0.32 14.44
C ASP A 25 1.02 0.49 13.58
N ASP A 26 1.36 -0.51 12.77
CA ASP A 26 2.50 -0.44 11.84
C ASP A 26 2.30 0.68 10.81
N LYS A 27 1.07 0.84 10.31
CA LYS A 27 0.73 1.89 9.33
C LYS A 27 0.86 3.28 9.93
N VAL A 28 0.41 3.45 11.18
CA VAL A 28 0.54 4.71 11.92
C VAL A 28 2.00 5.05 12.17
N GLN A 29 2.80 4.09 12.67
CA GLN A 29 4.23 4.31 12.92
C GLN A 29 5.00 4.67 11.64
N ILE A 30 4.77 3.97 10.53
CA ILE A 30 5.43 4.27 9.26
C ILE A 30 5.09 5.70 8.79
N TYR A 31 3.84 6.15 8.99
CA TYR A 31 3.42 7.50 8.63
C TYR A 31 4.11 8.57 9.49
N GLU A 32 4.17 8.38 10.80
CA GLU A 32 4.88 9.29 11.72
C GLU A 32 6.37 9.38 11.39
N LEU A 33 7.04 8.23 11.22
CA LEU A 33 8.45 8.19 10.85
C LEU A 33 8.70 8.85 9.49
N ARG A 34 7.76 8.72 8.55
CA ARG A 34 7.91 9.37 7.24
C ARG A 34 7.78 10.89 7.36
N LYS A 35 6.89 11.39 8.23
CA LYS A 35 6.76 12.82 8.56
C LYS A 35 8.01 13.37 9.26
N GLN A 36 8.71 12.54 10.02
CA GLN A 36 10.02 12.85 10.62
C GLN A 36 11.19 12.85 9.62
N GLY A 37 10.96 12.44 8.36
CA GLY A 37 11.99 12.46 7.31
C GLY A 37 12.82 11.19 7.20
N TYR A 38 12.39 10.07 7.79
CA TYR A 38 13.08 8.79 7.61
C TYR A 38 13.06 8.31 6.15
N SER A 39 14.16 7.68 5.73
CA SER A 39 14.27 7.06 4.42
C SER A 39 13.48 5.77 4.33
N LEU A 40 12.96 5.47 3.14
CA LEU A 40 12.14 4.28 2.88
C LEU A 40 12.91 2.97 3.11
N GLU A 41 14.22 2.96 2.85
CA GLU A 41 15.09 1.80 3.08
C GLU A 41 15.23 1.48 4.57
N LYS A 42 15.39 2.50 5.43
CA LYS A 42 15.44 2.30 6.88
C LYS A 42 14.11 1.76 7.42
N LEU A 43 12.99 2.24 6.88
CA LEU A 43 11.67 1.73 7.23
C LEU A 43 11.48 0.29 6.76
N SER A 44 11.88 -0.01 5.53
CA SER A 44 11.81 -1.34 4.93
C SER A 44 12.58 -2.37 5.76
N ASN A 45 13.81 -2.03 6.18
CA ASN A 45 14.63 -2.91 7.01
C ASN A 45 14.08 -3.05 8.44
N LYS A 46 13.52 -1.99 9.02
CA LYS A 46 13.00 -2.02 10.41
C LYS A 46 11.72 -2.85 10.55
N PHE A 47 10.82 -2.74 9.57
CA PHE A 47 9.54 -3.43 9.59
C PHE A 47 9.54 -4.72 8.74
N GLU A 48 10.67 -5.04 8.10
CA GLU A 48 10.81 -6.16 7.14
C GLU A 48 9.76 -6.12 6.00
N ILE A 49 9.32 -4.92 5.64
CA ILE A 49 8.32 -4.68 4.59
C ILE A 49 9.04 -4.22 3.32
N ASN A 50 8.61 -4.71 2.16
CA ASN A 50 9.15 -4.24 0.88
C ASN A 50 8.90 -2.74 0.66
N ILE A 51 9.92 -2.00 0.20
CA ILE A 51 9.87 -0.56 -0.13
C ILE A 51 8.66 -0.21 -1.02
N SER A 52 8.31 -1.11 -1.93
CA SER A 52 7.16 -0.97 -2.85
C SER A 52 5.84 -0.78 -2.10
N ASN A 53 5.63 -1.56 -1.03
CA ASN A 53 4.43 -1.50 -0.20
C ASN A 53 4.38 -0.21 0.61
N ILE A 54 5.52 0.24 1.14
CA ILE A 54 5.61 1.51 1.88
C ILE A 54 5.29 2.69 0.96
N ARG A 55 5.87 2.72 -0.26
CA ARG A 55 5.55 3.73 -1.27
C ARG A 55 4.06 3.74 -1.61
N TYR A 56 3.46 2.56 -1.73
CA TYR A 56 2.06 2.42 -2.04
C TYR A 56 1.15 2.94 -0.92
N MET A 57 1.49 2.66 0.34
CA MET A 57 0.78 3.21 1.50
C MET A 57 0.87 4.74 1.58
N ILE A 58 2.03 5.32 1.30
CA ILE A 58 2.17 6.78 1.27
C ILE A 58 1.28 7.39 0.19
N LYS A 59 1.26 6.80 -1.02
CA LYS A 59 0.38 7.23 -2.12
C LYS A 59 -1.12 7.12 -1.81
N LEU A 60 -1.51 6.20 -0.92
CA LEU A 60 -2.88 6.07 -0.47
C LEU A 60 -3.31 7.21 0.45
N ILE A 61 -2.42 7.65 1.33
CA ILE A 61 -2.71 8.67 2.33
C ILE A 61 -2.66 10.06 1.69
N ASP A 62 -1.83 10.23 0.66
CA ASP A 62 -1.70 11.47 -0.12
C ASP A 62 -2.90 11.76 -1.05
N ARG A 63 -3.75 10.77 -1.31
CA ARG A 63 -4.92 10.88 -2.19
C ARG A 63 -6.19 11.19 -1.40
#